data_AF-K2DB93-F1
#
_entry.id   AF-K2DB93-F1
#
_cell.length_a   1.000
_cell.length_b   1.000
_cell.length_c   1.000
_cell.angle_alpha   90.00
_cell.angle_beta   90.00
_cell.angle_gamma   90.00
#
_symmetry.space_group_name_H-M   'P 1'
#
loop_
_entity.id
_entity.type
_entity.pdbx_description
1 polymer ?
#
loop_
_entity_poly.entity_id
_entity_poly.type
_entity_poly.pdbx_seq_one_letter_code
_entity_poly.pdbx_strand_id
1 'polypeptide(L)'
;MKINNFTKLLVIPLVFVLPLIFTSATQNVLPASEGKNLQDENLPKLDAPRAQLNRAENQERRCELATQRITEKIAQYKNLEKRHQGVYLGLGNKLENLISKLKEDGYTGDNIAALEADVVRLGELVSELNTNYANYLAKLDALKGASCEASDIDFVQALKDARADLNATHLSIVAIKEFYLTDIKPDLAAMREQIRTEKLNQQQEKETEDEPEEEQE
;
A
#
# COMPACT_ATOMS: atom_id res chain seq x y z
N MET A 1 -22.65 38.42 28.60
CA MET A 1 -21.42 37.82 29.17
C MET A 1 -21.74 36.41 29.68
N LYS A 2 -21.52 35.39 28.85
CA LYS A 2 -21.60 33.96 29.23
C LYS A 2 -20.58 33.23 28.36
N ILE A 3 -19.47 32.85 28.98
CA ILE A 3 -18.34 32.17 28.36
C ILE A 3 -18.59 30.68 28.60
N ASN A 4 -18.93 29.93 27.55
CA ASN A 4 -19.00 28.48 27.61
C ASN A 4 -17.82 27.90 26.82
N ASN A 5 -16.75 27.61 27.57
CA ASN A 5 -15.62 26.80 27.12
C ASN A 5 -16.09 25.35 26.95
N PHE A 6 -16.13 24.86 25.71
CA PHE A 6 -16.31 23.44 25.42
C PHE A 6 -15.03 22.90 24.75
N THR A 7 -14.05 22.63 25.60
CA THR A 7 -12.85 21.85 25.30
C THR A 7 -13.28 20.42 24.96
N LYS A 8 -13.38 20.10 23.66
CA LYS A 8 -13.49 18.71 23.23
C LYS A 8 -12.09 18.08 23.24
N LEU A 9 -11.83 17.30 24.29
CA LEU A 9 -10.73 16.36 24.37
C LEU A 9 -10.75 15.45 23.14
N LEU A 10 -9.72 15.57 22.30
CA LEU A 10 -9.36 14.58 21.29
C LEU A 10 -8.73 13.39 22.01
N VAL A 11 -9.54 12.34 22.23
CA VAL A 11 -9.02 11.00 22.55
C VAL A 11 -8.46 10.43 21.25
N ILE A 12 -7.16 10.62 21.05
CA ILE A 12 -6.39 9.93 20.01
C ILE A 12 -6.24 8.48 20.47
N PRO A 13 -6.81 7.47 19.78
CA PRO A 13 -6.44 6.10 20.04
C PRO A 13 -5.01 5.91 19.51
N LEU A 14 -4.06 6.07 20.42
CA LEU A 14 -2.66 5.70 20.27
C LEU A 14 -2.64 4.17 20.14
N VAL A 15 -2.83 3.68 18.92
CA VAL A 15 -2.69 2.26 18.60
C VAL A 15 -1.21 1.94 18.82
N PHE A 16 -1.00 1.27 19.96
CA PHE A 16 0.22 0.63 20.41
C PHE A 16 1.01 0.05 19.24
N VAL A 17 2.16 0.67 18.98
CA VAL A 17 3.29 0.05 18.32
C VAL A 17 3.74 -1.07 19.26
N LEU A 18 3.27 -2.29 18.99
CA LEU A 18 3.83 -3.49 19.59
C LEU A 18 5.27 -3.64 19.08
N PRO A 19 6.30 -3.59 19.95
CA PRO A 19 7.59 -4.12 19.59
C PRO A 19 7.40 -5.63 19.42
N LEU A 20 7.55 -6.12 18.20
CA LEU A 20 7.85 -7.53 17.96
C LEU A 20 9.22 -7.79 18.60
N ILE A 21 9.17 -8.11 19.89
CA ILE A 21 10.28 -8.71 20.61
C ILE A 21 10.55 -10.01 19.87
N PHE A 22 11.67 -10.04 19.15
CA PHE A 22 12.30 -11.26 18.70
C PHE A 22 12.53 -12.12 19.95
N THR A 23 11.63 -13.06 20.20
CA THR A 23 11.96 -14.21 21.03
C THR A 23 13.01 -14.96 20.23
N SER A 24 14.28 -14.69 20.55
CA SER A 24 15.37 -15.60 20.27
C SER A 24 14.93 -16.96 20.79
N ALA A 25 14.57 -17.85 19.87
CA ALA A 25 14.33 -19.23 20.19
C ALA A 25 15.59 -19.71 20.92
N THR A 26 15.46 -19.92 22.22
CA THR A 26 16.44 -20.62 23.02
C THR A 26 16.66 -21.95 22.31
N GLN A 27 17.88 -22.10 21.80
CA GLN A 27 18.35 -23.38 21.32
C GLN A 27 18.21 -24.34 22.51
N ASN A 28 17.17 -25.19 22.47
CA ASN A 28 17.17 -26.42 23.25
C ASN A 28 18.33 -27.24 22.70
N VAL A 29 19.52 -26.98 23.26
CA VAL A 29 20.66 -27.88 23.16
C VAL A 29 20.20 -29.15 23.85
N LEU A 30 19.81 -30.13 23.02
CA LEU A 30 19.53 -31.48 23.47
C LEU A 30 20.71 -31.94 24.35
N PRO A 31 20.46 -32.54 25.52
CA PRO A 31 21.54 -33.10 26.31
C PRO A 31 22.28 -34.12 25.44
N ALA A 32 23.59 -33.98 25.37
CA ALA A 32 24.46 -34.95 24.73
C ALA A 32 24.33 -36.29 25.48
N SER A 33 23.39 -37.12 25.04
CA SER A 33 23.28 -38.49 25.49
C SER A 33 24.52 -39.24 25.01
N GLU A 34 25.39 -39.57 25.96
CA GLU A 34 26.30 -40.71 25.97
C GLU A 34 26.32 -41.50 24.66
N GLY A 35 27.33 -41.22 23.83
CA GLY A 35 27.57 -41.92 22.58
C GLY A 35 27.88 -43.38 22.84
N LYS A 36 26.84 -44.22 22.88
CA LYS A 36 26.98 -45.64 22.61
C LYS A 36 27.53 -45.76 21.19
N ASN A 37 28.68 -46.43 21.07
CA ASN A 37 29.27 -46.85 19.81
C ASN A 37 28.27 -47.67 18.98
N LEU A 38 27.47 -47.00 18.16
CA LEU A 38 26.69 -47.59 17.08
C LEU A 38 27.59 -47.74 15.86
N GLN A 39 28.64 -48.54 15.98
CA GLN A 39 29.46 -48.97 14.83
C GLN A 39 29.10 -50.39 14.36
N ASP A 40 28.06 -51.01 14.93
CA ASP A 40 27.76 -52.42 14.66
C ASP A 40 26.24 -52.73 14.60
N GLU A 41 25.48 -51.83 13.97
CA GLU A 41 24.18 -52.21 13.41
C GLU A 41 24.29 -52.14 11.88
N ASN A 42 24.14 -53.29 11.24
CA ASN A 42 23.93 -53.43 9.81
C ASN A 42 22.68 -52.63 9.41
N LEU A 43 22.83 -51.31 9.18
CA LEU A 43 21.83 -50.54 8.47
C LEU A 43 21.64 -51.23 7.12
N PRO A 44 20.40 -51.60 6.73
CA PRO A 44 20.16 -52.19 5.43
C PRO A 44 20.70 -51.19 4.39
N LYS A 45 21.70 -51.64 3.60
CA LYS A 45 22.23 -50.85 2.48
C LYS A 45 21.03 -50.45 1.64
N LEU A 46 20.69 -49.16 1.67
CA LEU A 46 19.59 -48.64 0.88
C LEU A 46 19.95 -48.87 -0.58
N ASP A 47 19.23 -49.77 -1.25
CA ASP A 47 19.50 -50.09 -2.64
C ASP A 47 19.54 -48.79 -3.45
N ALA A 48 20.61 -48.59 -4.23
CA ALA A 48 20.84 -47.36 -5.00
C ALA A 48 19.60 -46.89 -5.82
N PRO A 49 18.78 -47.78 -6.41
CA PRO A 49 17.51 -47.41 -7.06
C PRO A 49 16.49 -46.76 -6.10
N ARG A 50 16.35 -47.28 -4.88
CA ARG A 50 15.42 -46.77 -3.87
C ARG A 50 15.87 -45.40 -3.33
N ALA A 51 17.18 -45.21 -3.18
CA ALA A 51 17.76 -43.92 -2.82
C ALA A 51 17.53 -42.84 -3.90
N GLN A 52 17.58 -43.21 -5.19
CA GLN A 52 17.31 -42.29 -6.29
C GLN A 52 15.82 -41.91 -6.39
N LEU A 53 14.91 -42.88 -6.24
CA LEU A 53 13.46 -42.61 -6.21
C LEU A 53 13.08 -41.64 -5.09
N ASN A 54 13.58 -41.87 -3.87
CA ASN A 54 13.33 -40.97 -2.74
C ASN A 54 13.88 -39.55 -2.99
N ARG A 55 15.00 -39.39 -3.72
CA ARG A 55 15.53 -38.07 -4.07
C ARG A 55 14.65 -37.36 -5.10
N ALA A 56 14.17 -38.09 -6.11
CA ALA A 56 13.26 -37.55 -7.11
C ALA A 56 11.92 -37.12 -6.50
N GLU A 57 11.31 -37.97 -5.66
CA GLU A 57 10.05 -37.66 -4.97
C GLU A 57 10.20 -36.44 -4.03
N ASN A 58 11.32 -36.35 -3.31
CA ASN A 58 11.61 -35.18 -2.49
C ASN A 58 11.82 -33.90 -3.31
N GLN A 59 12.41 -33.99 -4.50
CA GLN A 59 12.58 -32.86 -5.41
C GLN A 59 11.23 -32.39 -5.96
N GLU A 60 10.37 -33.32 -6.39
CA GLU A 60 9.01 -33.04 -6.86
C GLU A 60 8.19 -32.35 -5.77
N ARG A 61 8.21 -32.87 -4.54
CA ARG A 61 7.51 -32.26 -3.41
C ARG A 61 8.01 -30.84 -3.10
N ARG A 62 9.32 -30.59 -3.20
CA ARG A 62 9.88 -29.24 -2.99
C ARG A 62 9.43 -28.27 -4.08
N CYS A 63 9.43 -28.72 -5.33
CA CYS A 63 8.94 -27.98 -6.47
C CYS A 63 7.44 -27.64 -6.32
N GLU A 64 6.61 -28.60 -5.90
CA GLU A 64 5.19 -28.40 -5.66
C GLU A 64 4.97 -27.32 -4.58
N LEU A 65 5.64 -27.46 -3.43
CA LEU A 65 5.53 -26.49 -2.34
C LEU A 65 6.02 -25.09 -2.74
N ALA A 66 7.09 -24.99 -3.55
CA ALA A 66 7.56 -23.72 -4.06
C ALA A 66 6.53 -23.07 -5.00
N THR A 67 5.98 -23.86 -5.93
CA THR A 67 4.95 -23.44 -6.89
C THR A 67 3.67 -22.98 -6.18
N GLN A 68 3.23 -23.71 -5.15
CA GLN A 68 2.08 -23.35 -4.32
C GLN A 68 2.31 -22.00 -3.63
N ARG A 69 3.46 -21.82 -2.96
CA ARG A 69 3.81 -20.55 -2.27
C ARG A 69 3.86 -19.38 -3.24
N ILE A 70 4.43 -19.55 -4.42
CA ILE A 70 4.48 -18.50 -5.45
C ILE A 70 3.06 -18.17 -5.93
N THR A 71 2.22 -19.19 -6.16
CA THR A 71 0.82 -19.00 -6.57
C THR A 71 0.01 -18.23 -5.53
N GLU A 72 0.16 -18.58 -4.24
CA GLU A 72 -0.47 -17.86 -3.13
C GLU A 72 -0.02 -16.39 -3.09
N LYS A 73 1.28 -16.13 -3.31
CA LYS A 73 1.81 -14.76 -3.36
C LYS A 73 1.24 -13.99 -4.54
N ILE A 74 1.18 -14.57 -5.73
CA ILE A 74 0.54 -13.94 -6.90
C ILE A 74 -0.91 -13.56 -6.57
N ALA A 75 -1.68 -14.47 -5.97
CA ALA A 75 -3.07 -14.20 -5.58
C ALA A 75 -3.17 -13.07 -4.54
N GLN A 76 -2.30 -13.09 -3.52
CA GLN A 76 -2.22 -12.04 -2.50
C GLN A 76 -1.96 -10.66 -3.13
N TYR A 77 -0.98 -10.56 -4.02
CA TYR A 77 -0.59 -9.29 -4.62
C TYR A 77 -1.59 -8.78 -5.67
N LYS A 78 -2.25 -9.67 -6.42
CA LYS A 78 -3.40 -9.29 -7.27
C LYS A 78 -4.55 -8.69 -6.45
N ASN A 79 -4.81 -9.21 -5.27
CA ASN A 79 -5.84 -8.64 -4.39
C ASN A 79 -5.42 -7.28 -3.83
N LEU A 80 -4.13 -7.11 -3.49
CA LEU A 80 -3.58 -5.82 -3.05
C LEU A 80 -3.61 -4.77 -4.16
N GLU A 81 -3.22 -5.14 -5.38
CA GLU A 81 -3.31 -4.30 -6.58
C GLU A 81 -4.73 -3.76 -6.75
N LYS A 82 -5.74 -4.65 -6.80
CA LYS A 82 -7.15 -4.26 -6.92
C LYS A 82 -7.60 -3.32 -5.80
N ARG A 83 -7.16 -3.57 -4.56
CA ARG A 83 -7.49 -2.71 -3.41
C ARG A 83 -6.91 -1.32 -3.58
N HIS A 84 -5.63 -1.20 -3.94
CA HIS A 84 -4.99 0.11 -4.13
C HIS A 84 -5.58 0.86 -5.31
N GLN A 85 -5.80 0.18 -6.45
CA GLN A 85 -6.48 0.74 -7.61
C GLN A 85 -7.86 1.29 -7.23
N GLY A 86 -8.68 0.50 -6.51
CA GLY A 86 -10.00 0.94 -6.08
C GLY A 86 -9.96 2.16 -5.16
N VAL A 87 -8.99 2.23 -4.24
CA VAL A 87 -8.82 3.38 -3.33
C VAL A 87 -8.41 4.63 -4.10
N TYR A 88 -7.40 4.55 -4.97
CA TYR A 88 -6.85 5.73 -5.63
C TYR A 88 -7.70 6.23 -6.80
N LEU A 89 -8.31 5.33 -7.58
CA LEU A 89 -9.33 5.72 -8.56
C LEU A 89 -10.53 6.35 -7.86
N GLY A 90 -10.95 5.80 -6.73
CA GLY A 90 -12.02 6.39 -5.92
C GLY A 90 -11.67 7.78 -5.38
N LEU A 91 -10.40 8.04 -5.07
CA LEU A 91 -9.93 9.37 -4.67
C LEU A 91 -9.95 10.34 -5.86
N GLY A 92 -9.38 9.95 -7.00
CA GLY A 92 -9.38 10.76 -8.23
C GLY A 92 -10.79 11.17 -8.64
N ASN A 93 -11.71 10.20 -8.74
CA ASN A 93 -13.11 10.46 -9.08
C ASN A 93 -13.78 11.42 -8.08
N LYS A 94 -13.45 11.36 -6.78
CA LYS A 94 -14.02 12.27 -5.78
C LYS A 94 -13.51 13.70 -5.96
N LEU A 95 -12.22 13.86 -6.29
CA LEU A 95 -11.62 15.16 -6.56
C LEU A 95 -12.19 15.77 -7.84
N GLU A 96 -12.30 14.99 -8.92
CA GLU A 96 -12.93 15.43 -10.18
C GLU A 96 -14.36 15.90 -9.96
N ASN A 97 -15.18 15.08 -9.27
CA ASN A 97 -16.56 15.44 -8.96
C ASN A 97 -16.66 16.69 -8.06
N LEU A 98 -15.71 16.90 -7.16
CA LEU A 98 -15.65 18.11 -6.35
C LEU A 98 -15.34 19.33 -7.24
N ILE A 99 -14.33 19.23 -8.10
CA ILE A 99 -13.92 20.30 -9.02
C ILE A 99 -15.09 20.68 -9.94
N SER A 100 -15.79 19.69 -10.53
CA SER A 100 -16.95 19.94 -11.39
C SER A 100 -18.04 20.72 -10.66
N LYS A 101 -18.39 20.31 -9.44
CA LYS A 101 -19.40 21.01 -8.63
C LYS A 101 -18.97 22.42 -8.26
N LEU A 102 -17.71 22.62 -7.90
CA LEU A 102 -17.20 23.95 -7.57
C LEU A 102 -17.25 24.88 -8.79
N LYS A 103 -16.93 24.37 -9.98
CA LYS A 103 -17.06 25.13 -11.23
C LYS A 103 -18.51 25.46 -11.57
N GLU A 104 -19.43 24.52 -11.36
CA GLU A 104 -20.88 24.74 -11.51
C GLU A 104 -21.40 25.81 -10.55
N ASP A 105 -20.89 25.83 -9.32
CA ASP A 105 -21.22 26.84 -8.30
C ASP A 105 -20.51 28.19 -8.55
N GLY A 106 -19.73 28.32 -9.63
CA GLY A 106 -19.08 29.57 -10.04
C GLY A 106 -17.73 29.85 -9.37
N TYR A 107 -17.21 28.92 -8.55
CA TYR A 107 -15.87 29.07 -7.98
C TYR A 107 -14.83 28.95 -9.09
N THR A 108 -13.83 29.84 -9.07
CA THR A 108 -12.70 29.87 -10.01
C THR A 108 -11.42 30.30 -9.27
N GLY A 109 -10.28 30.30 -9.97
CA GLY A 109 -8.99 30.78 -9.47
C GLY A 109 -8.00 29.68 -9.12
N ASP A 110 -6.91 30.08 -8.46
CA ASP A 110 -5.71 29.27 -8.29
C ASP A 110 -5.94 27.99 -7.49
N ASN A 111 -6.82 28.01 -6.48
CA ASN A 111 -7.11 26.81 -5.67
C ASN A 111 -7.82 25.71 -6.47
N ILE A 112 -8.68 26.07 -7.44
CA ILE A 112 -9.28 25.08 -8.34
C ILE A 112 -8.24 24.57 -9.33
N ALA A 113 -7.40 25.45 -9.87
CA ALA A 113 -6.33 25.06 -10.78
C ALA A 113 -5.33 24.09 -10.11
N ALA A 114 -5.04 24.31 -8.82
CA ALA A 114 -4.21 23.41 -8.01
C ALA A 114 -4.85 22.03 -7.86
N LEU A 115 -6.13 21.95 -7.50
CA LEU A 115 -6.86 20.68 -7.41
C LEU A 115 -6.94 19.94 -8.76
N GLU A 116 -7.03 20.67 -9.88
CA GLU A 116 -6.98 20.05 -11.22
C GLU A 116 -5.60 19.47 -11.53
N ALA A 117 -4.53 20.20 -11.22
CA ALA A 117 -3.17 19.71 -11.35
C ALA A 117 -2.93 18.49 -10.47
N ASP A 118 -3.50 18.48 -9.26
CA ASP A 118 -3.42 17.37 -8.33
C ASP A 118 -4.06 16.09 -8.86
N VAL A 119 -5.23 16.18 -9.50
CA VAL A 119 -5.89 15.04 -10.12
C VAL A 119 -5.00 14.42 -11.20
N VAL A 120 -4.41 15.25 -12.06
CA VAL A 120 -3.49 14.79 -13.11
C VAL A 120 -2.29 14.08 -12.49
N ARG A 121 -1.66 14.72 -11.48
CA ARG A 121 -0.47 14.16 -10.82
C ARG A 121 -0.77 12.87 -10.06
N LEU A 122 -1.93 12.78 -9.40
CA LEU A 122 -2.40 11.54 -8.78
C LEU A 122 -2.57 10.44 -9.83
N GLY A 123 -3.12 10.76 -11.00
CA GLY A 123 -3.27 9.82 -12.11
C GLY A 123 -1.92 9.25 -12.59
N GLU A 124 -0.90 10.10 -12.70
CA GLU A 124 0.47 9.68 -13.06
C GLU A 124 1.06 8.70 -12.03
N LEU A 125 0.96 9.03 -10.73
CA LEU A 125 1.47 8.18 -9.65
C LEU A 125 0.73 6.84 -9.58
N VAL A 126 -0.58 6.83 -9.83
CA VAL A 126 -1.38 5.59 -9.90
C VAL A 126 -0.97 4.75 -11.11
N SER A 127 -0.69 5.37 -12.25
CA SER A 127 -0.18 4.69 -13.44
C SER A 127 1.16 4.00 -13.15
N GLU A 128 2.09 4.71 -12.50
CA GLU A 128 3.39 4.16 -12.09
C GLU A 128 3.22 2.96 -11.14
N LEU A 129 2.33 3.08 -10.15
CA LEU A 129 2.02 1.98 -9.23
C LEU A 129 1.51 0.74 -9.98
N ASN A 130 0.63 0.91 -10.98
CA ASN A 130 0.12 -0.18 -11.79
C ASN A 130 1.22 -0.87 -12.61
N THR A 131 2.12 -0.09 -13.21
CA THR A 131 3.30 -0.63 -13.89
C THR A 131 4.18 -1.44 -12.94
N ASN A 132 4.44 -0.93 -11.73
CA ASN A 132 5.25 -1.64 -10.74
C ASN A 132 4.59 -2.94 -10.27
N TYR A 133 3.27 -2.97 -10.09
CA TYR A 133 2.54 -4.21 -9.83
C TYR A 133 2.65 -5.21 -10.97
N ALA A 134 2.44 -4.77 -12.22
CA ALA A 134 2.52 -5.63 -13.39
C ALA A 134 3.90 -6.26 -13.54
N ASN A 135 4.97 -5.48 -13.35
CA ASN A 135 6.35 -5.95 -13.41
C ASN A 135 6.62 -7.01 -12.33
N TYR A 136 6.24 -6.73 -11.08
CA TYR A 136 6.43 -7.65 -9.97
C TYR A 136 5.67 -8.97 -10.18
N LEU A 137 4.40 -8.89 -10.59
CA LEU A 137 3.57 -10.07 -10.84
C LEU A 137 4.10 -10.91 -12.02
N ALA A 138 4.59 -10.27 -13.07
CA ALA A 138 5.22 -10.97 -14.19
C ALA A 138 6.48 -11.73 -13.76
N LYS A 139 7.33 -11.13 -12.91
CA LYS A 139 8.52 -11.81 -12.36
C LYS A 139 8.16 -12.96 -11.43
N LEU A 140 7.10 -12.83 -10.62
CA LEU A 140 6.60 -13.95 -9.81
C LEU A 140 6.07 -15.10 -10.66
N ASP A 141 5.37 -14.80 -11.75
CA ASP A 141 4.84 -15.82 -12.65
C ASP A 141 5.96 -16.55 -13.41
N ALA A 142 6.99 -15.82 -13.85
CA ALA A 142 8.21 -16.43 -14.41
C ALA A 142 8.93 -17.34 -13.40
N LEU A 143 9.05 -16.90 -12.13
CA LEU A 143 9.61 -17.71 -11.05
C LEU A 143 8.83 -19.00 -10.80
N LYS A 144 7.51 -18.98 -10.97
CA LYS A 144 6.66 -20.16 -10.85
C LYS A 144 7.10 -21.26 -11.83
N GLY A 145 7.29 -20.90 -13.10
CA GLY A 145 7.74 -21.82 -14.14
C GLY A 145 9.19 -22.29 -13.96
N ALA A 146 10.08 -21.42 -13.47
CA ALA A 146 11.50 -21.72 -13.30
C ALA A 146 11.83 -22.54 -12.03
N SER A 147 10.94 -22.57 -11.03
CA SER A 147 11.23 -23.12 -9.69
C SER A 147 11.61 -24.61 -9.63
N CYS A 148 11.40 -25.36 -10.70
CA CYS A 148 11.62 -26.81 -10.75
C CYS A 148 12.75 -27.24 -11.71
N GLU A 149 13.16 -26.35 -12.61
CA GLU A 149 14.13 -26.64 -13.69
C GLU A 149 15.40 -25.78 -13.59
N ALA A 150 15.34 -24.61 -12.93
CA ALA A 150 16.46 -23.68 -12.85
C ALA A 150 17.54 -24.14 -11.88
N SER A 151 18.78 -23.72 -12.14
CA SER A 151 19.86 -23.83 -11.16
C SER A 151 19.55 -22.95 -9.93
N ASP A 152 20.06 -23.34 -8.75
CA ASP A 152 19.87 -22.57 -7.52
C ASP A 152 20.33 -21.10 -7.66
N ILE A 153 21.33 -20.84 -8.51
CA ILE A 153 21.88 -19.50 -8.75
C ILE A 153 20.90 -18.63 -9.54
N ASP A 154 20.33 -19.16 -10.63
CA ASP A 154 19.39 -18.43 -11.48
C ASP A 154 18.09 -18.10 -10.73
N PHE A 155 17.62 -19.04 -9.90
CA PHE A 155 16.45 -18.83 -9.07
C PHE A 155 16.65 -17.72 -8.03
N VAL A 156 17.81 -17.69 -7.36
CA VAL A 156 18.14 -16.66 -6.37
C VAL A 156 18.22 -15.28 -7.01
N GLN A 157 18.81 -15.18 -8.20
CA GLN A 157 18.89 -13.92 -8.92
C GLN A 157 17.51 -13.44 -9.37
N ALA A 158 16.69 -14.31 -9.96
CA ALA A 158 15.32 -13.97 -10.33
C ALA A 158 14.46 -13.54 -9.12
N LEU A 159 14.66 -14.17 -7.96
CA LEU A 159 13.99 -13.77 -6.71
C LEU A 159 14.44 -12.39 -6.23
N LYS A 160 15.73 -12.07 -6.36
CA LYS A 160 16.27 -10.75 -6.03
C LYS A 160 15.66 -9.67 -6.94
N ASP A 161 15.54 -9.96 -8.23
CA ASP A 161 14.96 -9.02 -9.20
C ASP A 161 13.46 -8.82 -8.99
N ALA A 162 12.73 -9.86 -8.55
CA ALA A 162 11.34 -9.73 -8.13
C ALA A 162 11.19 -8.87 -6.86
N ARG A 163 12.12 -9.00 -5.89
CA ARG A 163 12.10 -8.17 -4.68
C ARG A 163 12.38 -6.69 -4.95
N ALA A 164 13.21 -6.39 -5.95
CA ALA A 164 13.45 -5.02 -6.38
C ALA A 164 12.15 -4.36 -6.88
N ASP A 165 11.37 -5.06 -7.70
CA ASP A 165 10.08 -4.53 -8.20
C ASP A 165 9.05 -4.39 -7.09
N LEU A 166 9.03 -5.33 -6.13
CA LEU A 166 8.18 -5.19 -4.95
C LEU A 166 8.54 -3.92 -4.15
N ASN A 167 9.83 -3.64 -3.99
CA ASN A 167 10.27 -2.40 -3.34
C ASN A 167 9.83 -1.16 -4.14
N ALA A 168 9.91 -1.20 -5.48
CA ALA A 168 9.39 -0.13 -6.33
C ALA A 168 7.88 0.08 -6.12
N THR A 169 7.08 -1.00 -6.04
CA THR A 169 5.65 -0.92 -5.70
C THR A 169 5.42 -0.23 -4.35
N HIS A 170 6.22 -0.58 -3.33
CA HIS A 170 6.13 0.06 -2.01
C HIS A 170 6.45 1.55 -2.06
N LEU A 171 7.49 1.94 -2.80
CA LEU A 171 7.85 3.34 -2.97
C LEU A 171 6.75 4.14 -3.66
N SER A 172 6.10 3.60 -4.71
CA SER A 172 4.97 4.28 -5.35
C SER A 172 3.78 4.45 -4.39
N ILE A 173 3.48 3.47 -3.53
CA ILE A 173 2.44 3.60 -2.50
C ILE A 173 2.77 4.73 -1.51
N VAL A 174 4.04 4.81 -1.07
CA VAL A 174 4.50 5.87 -0.18
C VAL A 174 4.39 7.23 -0.88
N ALA A 175 4.81 7.34 -2.13
CA ALA A 175 4.74 8.57 -2.91
C ALA A 175 3.29 9.07 -3.06
N ILE A 176 2.33 8.19 -3.36
CA ILE A 176 0.91 8.57 -3.44
C ILE A 176 0.40 9.07 -2.08
N LYS A 177 0.76 8.38 -0.99
CA LYS A 177 0.36 8.78 0.36
C LYS A 177 0.95 10.13 0.75
N GLU A 178 2.22 10.33 0.44
CA GLU A 178 2.93 11.59 0.70
C GLU A 178 2.28 12.72 -0.07
N PHE A 179 2.13 12.57 -1.39
CA PHE A 179 1.44 13.52 -2.27
C PHE A 179 0.04 13.91 -1.76
N TYR A 180 -0.74 12.92 -1.29
CA TYR A 180 -2.05 13.21 -0.70
C TYR A 180 -1.95 14.12 0.54
N LEU A 181 -0.95 13.90 1.38
CA LEU A 181 -0.79 14.64 2.63
C LEU A 181 -0.16 16.01 2.43
N THR A 182 0.74 16.16 1.46
CA THR A 182 1.53 17.37 1.23
C THR A 182 0.90 18.33 0.24
N ASP A 183 0.12 17.84 -0.73
CA ASP A 183 -0.41 18.64 -1.82
C ASP A 183 -1.95 18.66 -1.77
N ILE A 184 -2.59 17.50 -2.03
CA ILE A 184 -4.05 17.39 -2.11
C ILE A 184 -4.75 17.89 -0.84
N LYS A 185 -4.29 17.45 0.34
CA LYS A 185 -4.98 17.77 1.59
C LYS A 185 -4.91 19.26 1.94
N PRO A 186 -3.74 19.92 1.85
CA PRO A 186 -3.65 21.39 1.95
C PRO A 186 -4.51 22.13 0.94
N ASP A 187 -4.52 21.71 -0.33
CA ASP A 187 -5.27 22.41 -1.38
C ASP A 187 -6.78 22.29 -1.17
N LEU A 188 -7.25 21.13 -0.73
CA LEU A 188 -8.63 20.96 -0.26
C LEU A 188 -8.99 21.84 0.94
N ALA A 189 -8.03 22.11 1.84
CA ALA A 189 -8.25 22.99 2.98
C ALA A 189 -8.31 24.46 2.54
N ALA A 190 -7.40 24.87 1.65
CA ALA A 190 -7.40 26.21 1.06
C ALA A 190 -8.70 26.50 0.30
N MET A 191 -9.16 25.55 -0.52
CA MET A 191 -10.43 25.66 -1.25
C MET A 191 -11.62 25.79 -0.31
N ARG A 192 -11.66 25.02 0.80
CA ARG A 192 -12.72 25.16 1.81
C ARG A 192 -12.75 26.55 2.45
N GLU A 193 -11.58 27.11 2.72
CA GLU A 193 -11.49 28.44 3.34
C GLU A 193 -11.89 29.56 2.36
N GLN A 194 -11.51 29.43 1.08
CA GLN A 194 -11.98 30.32 0.02
C GLN A 194 -13.51 30.32 -0.06
N ILE A 195 -14.13 29.13 -0.14
CA ILE A 195 -15.59 28.97 -0.19
C ILE A 195 -16.25 29.61 1.04
N ARG A 196 -15.68 29.41 2.23
CA ARG A 196 -16.19 29.99 3.47
C ARG A 196 -16.16 31.52 3.41
N THR A 197 -15.05 32.09 2.96
CA THR A 197 -14.84 33.54 2.91
C THR A 197 -15.77 34.20 1.89
N GLU A 198 -15.86 33.65 0.68
CA GLU A 198 -16.74 34.17 -0.37
C GLU A 198 -18.22 34.14 0.06
N LYS A 199 -18.66 33.07 0.74
CA LYS A 199 -20.03 33.00 1.30
C LYS A 199 -20.31 34.04 2.38
N LEU A 200 -19.33 34.36 3.22
CA LEU A 200 -19.47 35.41 4.24
C LEU A 200 -19.56 36.79 3.61
N ASN A 201 -18.74 37.06 2.59
CA ASN A 201 -18.77 38.34 1.88
C ASN A 201 -20.12 38.55 1.16
N GLN A 202 -20.63 37.52 0.48
CA GLN A 202 -21.95 37.57 -0.17
C GLN A 202 -23.12 37.80 0.80
N GLN A 203 -22.98 37.41 2.08
CA GLN A 203 -23.99 37.66 3.10
C GLN A 203 -23.92 39.11 3.61
N GLN A 204 -22.72 39.65 3.80
CA GLN A 204 -22.53 41.05 4.22
C GLN A 204 -22.98 42.04 3.15
N GLU A 205 -22.71 41.77 1.87
CA GLU A 205 -23.16 42.62 0.77
C GLU A 205 -24.69 42.70 0.69
N LYS A 206 -25.39 41.58 0.91
CA LYS A 206 -26.87 41.56 0.93
C LYS A 206 -27.49 42.28 2.13
N GLU A 207 -26.85 42.27 3.29
CA GLU A 207 -27.33 43.01 4.47
C GLU A 207 -27.12 44.52 4.35
N THR A 208 -26.17 44.98 3.51
CA THR A 208 -25.88 46.41 3.33
C THR A 208 -26.75 47.07 2.25
N GLU A 209 -27.34 46.30 1.33
CA GLU A 209 -28.25 46.80 0.29
C GLU A 209 -29.71 47.02 0.78
N ASP A 210 -30.08 46.46 1.94
CA ASP A 210 -31.45 46.54 2.51
C ASP A 210 -31.61 47.62 3.61
N GLU A 211 -30.59 48.46 3.87
CA GLU A 211 -30.71 49.60 4.79
C GLU A 211 -31.33 50.81 4.05
N PRO A 212 -32.59 51.21 4.34
CA PRO A 212 -33.24 52.29 3.62
C PRO A 212 -32.54 53.63 3.92
N GLU A 213 -32.17 54.37 2.86
CA GLU A 213 -31.85 55.79 2.95
C GLU A 213 -33.03 56.52 3.61
N GLU A 214 -32.91 56.83 4.90
CA GLU A 214 -33.77 57.82 5.55
C GLU A 214 -33.48 59.18 4.90
N GLU A 215 -34.29 59.55 3.90
CA GLU A 215 -34.43 60.92 3.41
C GLU A 215 -34.74 61.84 4.61
N GLN A 216 -33.74 62.64 5.00
CA GLN A 216 -33.93 63.74 5.94
C GLN A 216 -34.48 64.95 5.17
N GLU A 217 -35.79 65.21 5.35
CA GLU A 217 -36.46 66.49 5.02
C GLU A 217 -35.98 67.65 5.91
#